data_AF-A0A848H6M4-F1
#
_entry.id   AF-A0A848H6M4-F1
#
_cell.length_a   1.000
_cell.length_b   1.000
_cell.length_c   1.000
_cell.angle_alpha   90.00
_cell.angle_beta   90.00
_cell.angle_gamma   90.00
#
_symmetry.space_group_name_H-M   'P 1'
#
loop_
_entity.id
_entity.type
_entity.pdbx_description
1 polymer ?
#
loop_
_entity_poly.entity_id
_entity_poly.type
_entity_poly.pdbx_seq_one_letter_code
_entity_poly.pdbx_strand_id
1 'polypeptide(L)'
;MPLFEDRSAAFIVRVWCESGGEVPGAVRAWRGSIEHVASGERSFFTELDAVIAFMKPHLVRLGIDEPTRFWERVDELDAPLNSASAAPAARARKPQRPGR
;
A
#
# COMPACT_ATOMS: atom_id res chain seq x y z
N MET A 1 6.78 5.68 31.58
CA MET A 1 5.77 5.06 30.71
C MET A 1 5.96 5.66 29.33
N PRO A 2 6.39 4.93 28.31
CA PRO A 2 6.46 5.48 26.97
C PRO A 2 5.03 5.74 26.50
N LEU A 3 4.73 7.00 26.17
CA LEU A 3 3.44 7.38 25.61
C LEU A 3 3.37 6.82 24.18
N PHE A 4 2.18 6.54 23.68
CA PHE A 4 1.99 6.03 22.31
C PHE A 4 2.64 6.93 21.24
N GLU A 5 2.80 8.21 21.58
CA GLU A 5 3.49 9.25 20.83
C GLU A 5 5.00 9.01 20.69
N ASP A 6 5.64 8.32 21.65
CA ASP A 6 7.09 8.05 21.63
C ASP A 6 7.48 6.93 20.63
N ARG A 7 6.47 6.19 20.12
CA ARG A 7 6.67 5.00 19.28
C ARG A 7 5.91 5.05 17.95
N SER A 8 5.35 6.20 17.60
CA SER A 8 4.60 6.38 16.36
C SER A 8 4.98 7.67 15.66
N ALA A 9 4.87 7.67 14.33
CA ALA A 9 4.98 8.87 13.50
C ALA A 9 3.75 8.93 12.61
N ALA A 10 3.10 10.10 12.57
CA ALA A 10 1.94 10.34 11.73
C ALA A 10 2.31 11.28 10.59
N PHE A 11 1.80 10.97 9.40
CA PHE A 11 2.03 11.74 8.19
C PHE A 11 0.70 12.02 7.50
N ILE A 12 0.55 13.22 6.94
CA ILE A 12 -0.58 13.58 6.08
C ILE A 12 -0.03 13.77 4.67
N VAL A 13 -0.50 12.92 3.73
CA VAL A 13 -0.18 13.04 2.31
C VAL A 13 -1.40 13.55 1.57
N ARG A 14 -1.25 14.64 0.83
CA ARG A 14 -2.26 15.16 -0.10
C ARG A 14 -1.71 15.05 -1.51
N VAL A 15 -2.56 14.62 -2.45
CA VAL A 15 -2.24 14.54 -3.88
C VAL A 15 -3.38 15.19 -4.65
N TRP A 16 -3.06 16.06 -5.60
CA TRP A 16 -4.04 16.74 -6.43
C TRP A 16 -3.54 16.88 -7.87
N CYS A 17 -4.47 16.86 -8.82
CA CYS A 17 -4.17 17.25 -10.19
C CYS A 17 -4.13 18.77 -10.29
N GLU A 18 -3.17 19.32 -11.02
CA GLU A 18 -3.25 20.71 -11.46
C GLU A 18 -4.26 20.82 -12.60
N SER A 19 -5.15 21.81 -12.51
CA SER A 19 -6.04 22.16 -13.60
C SER A 19 -5.23 22.90 -14.68
N GLY A 20 -4.59 22.16 -15.59
CA GLY A 20 -3.72 22.73 -16.61
C GLY A 20 -3.82 22.00 -17.94
N GLY A 21 -4.60 22.57 -18.87
CA GLY A 21 -4.58 22.26 -20.30
C GLY A 21 -5.96 21.93 -20.88
N GLU A 22 -6.46 22.81 -21.75
CA GLU A 22 -7.62 22.57 -22.64
C GLU A 22 -7.42 21.42 -23.65
N VAL A 23 -6.31 20.68 -23.57
CA VAL A 23 -5.94 19.65 -24.54
C VAL A 23 -6.43 18.27 -24.05
N PRO A 24 -7.37 17.63 -24.76
CA PRO A 24 -7.75 16.25 -24.50
C PRO A 24 -6.53 15.32 -24.68
N GLY A 25 -6.17 14.57 -23.65
CA GLY A 25 -5.10 13.56 -23.70
C GLY A 25 -3.74 13.99 -23.14
N ALA A 26 -3.59 15.22 -22.65
CA ALA A 26 -2.39 15.59 -21.88
C ALA A 26 -2.42 14.90 -20.50
N VAL A 27 -1.29 14.29 -20.10
CA VAL A 27 -1.10 13.81 -18.73
C VAL A 27 -1.28 15.01 -17.80
N ARG A 28 -2.34 15.00 -17.00
CA ARG A 28 -2.57 16.06 -16.00
C ARG A 28 -1.37 16.05 -15.06
N ALA A 29 -0.60 17.13 -15.08
CA ALA A 29 0.44 17.35 -14.08
C ALA A 29 -0.22 17.25 -12.70
N TRP A 30 0.34 16.45 -11.81
CA TRP A 30 -0.14 16.30 -10.45
C TRP A 30 0.93 16.79 -9.49
N ARG A 31 0.48 17.24 -8.33
CA ARG A 31 1.35 17.63 -7.23
C ARG A 31 0.91 16.94 -5.96
N GLY A 32 1.85 16.84 -5.04
CA GLY A 32 1.62 16.32 -3.71
C GLY A 32 2.24 17.20 -2.65
N SER A 33 1.76 17.00 -1.43
CA SER A 33 2.39 17.54 -0.23
C SER A 33 2.37 16.47 0.85
N ILE A 34 3.45 16.33 1.59
CA ILE A 34 3.55 15.49 2.78
C ILE A 34 3.88 16.36 3.98
N GLU A 35 3.24 16.09 5.11
CA GLU A 35 3.48 16.75 6.38
C GLU A 35 3.69 15.70 7.48
N HIS A 36 4.75 15.86 8.28
CA HIS A 36 4.92 15.11 9.52
C HIS A 36 4.20 15.82 10.66
N VAL A 37 3.17 15.17 11.20
CA VAL A 37 2.21 15.80 12.14
C VAL A 37 2.90 16.29 13.42
N ALA A 38 3.85 15.52 13.97
CA ALA A 38 4.47 15.87 15.24
C ALA A 38 5.48 17.03 15.14
N SER A 39 6.17 17.20 13.99
CA SER A 39 7.11 18.31 13.81
C SER A 39 6.52 19.50 13.05
N GLY A 40 5.40 19.31 12.35
CA GLY A 40 4.85 20.30 11.40
C GLY A 40 5.69 20.46 10.13
N GLU A 41 6.75 19.67 9.96
CA GLU A 41 7.59 19.71 8.77
C GLU A 41 6.78 19.30 7.54
N ARG A 42 6.85 20.08 6.47
CA ARG A 42 6.08 19.86 5.25
C ARG A 42 6.95 20.02 4.02
N SER A 43 6.75 19.13 3.05
CA SER A 43 7.38 19.19 1.72
C SER A 43 6.35 19.02 0.61
N PHE A 44 6.63 19.63 -0.54
CA PHE A 44 5.86 19.42 -1.78
C PHE A 44 6.64 18.48 -2.70
N PHE A 45 5.92 17.68 -3.49
CA PHE A 45 6.52 16.70 -4.39
C PHE A 45 5.71 16.54 -5.68
N THR A 46 6.37 16.02 -6.72
CA THR A 46 5.77 15.63 -8.01
C THR A 46 6.05 14.17 -8.36
N GLU A 47 6.80 13.46 -7.51
CA GLU A 47 7.21 12.07 -7.66
C GLU A 47 6.92 11.33 -6.34
N LEU A 48 6.38 10.11 -6.41
CA LEU A 48 6.01 9.36 -5.20
C LEU A 48 7.23 8.93 -4.37
N ASP A 49 8.40 8.74 -4.98
CA ASP A 49 9.63 8.38 -4.27
C ASP A 49 10.06 9.45 -3.26
N ALA A 50 9.68 10.71 -3.50
CA ALA A 50 9.92 11.80 -2.56
C ALA A 50 9.14 11.61 -1.23
N VAL A 51 8.00 10.93 -1.25
CA VAL A 51 7.23 10.58 -0.03
C VAL A 51 8.04 9.62 0.83
N ILE A 52 8.61 8.59 0.21
CA ILE A 52 9.45 7.61 0.91
C ILE A 52 10.68 8.32 1.47
N ALA A 53 11.38 9.10 0.64
CA ALA A 53 12.55 9.87 1.06
C ALA A 53 12.25 10.80 2.25
N PHE A 54 11.07 11.43 2.27
CA PHE A 54 10.62 12.26 3.39
C PHE A 54 10.37 11.44 4.67
N MET A 55 9.72 10.28 4.57
CA MET A 55 9.38 9.47 5.75
C MET A 55 10.60 8.81 6.41
N LYS A 56 11.60 8.37 5.62
CA LYS A 56 12.79 7.63 6.08
C LYS A 56 13.45 8.20 7.35
N PRO A 57 13.89 9.46 7.41
CA PRO A 57 14.56 9.98 8.60
C PRO A 57 13.68 9.97 9.86
N HIS A 58 12.36 10.10 9.72
CA HIS A 58 11.44 10.00 10.84
C HIS A 58 11.29 8.55 11.35
N LEU A 59 11.26 7.58 10.43
CA LEU A 59 11.19 6.16 10.77
C LEU A 59 12.49 5.69 11.45
N VAL A 60 13.66 6.11 10.95
CA VAL A 60 14.96 5.80 11.58
C VAL A 60 15.03 6.35 13.00
N ARG A 61 14.52 7.57 13.25
CA ARG A 61 14.44 8.13 14.61
C ARG A 61 13.53 7.34 15.56
N LEU A 62 12.57 6.59 15.02
CA LEU A 62 11.74 5.65 15.80
C LEU A 62 12.41 4.29 16.02
N GLY A 63 13.63 4.08 15.51
CA GLY A 63 14.31 2.79 15.56
C GLY A 63 13.82 1.79 14.52
N ILE A 64 13.15 2.27 13.46
CA ILE A 64 12.75 1.44 12.32
C ILE A 64 13.88 1.53 11.29
N ASP A 65 14.79 0.56 11.31
CA ASP A 65 15.85 0.42 10.31
C ASP A 65 15.27 -0.05 8.95
N GLU A 66 15.60 0.64 7.86
CA GLU A 66 15.27 0.19 6.50
C GLU A 66 16.01 -1.11 6.13
N PRO A 67 15.47 -2.03 5.31
CA PRO A 67 14.08 -2.32 4.97
C PRO A 67 13.73 -3.72 5.49
N THR A 68 13.15 -3.83 6.68
CA THR A 68 12.41 -5.06 7.02
C THR A 68 11.01 -4.98 6.43
N ARG A 69 10.89 -4.71 5.11
CA ARG A 69 9.77 -5.03 4.22
C ARG A 69 8.37 -5.07 4.87
N PHE A 70 8.07 -4.14 5.75
CA PHE A 70 6.95 -4.39 6.66
C PHE A 70 5.65 -4.30 5.88
N TRP A 71 5.58 -3.37 4.93
CA TRP A 71 4.46 -3.20 4.01
C TRP A 71 4.38 -4.30 2.94
N GLU A 72 5.49 -4.90 2.50
CA GLU A 72 5.46 -6.08 1.60
C GLU A 72 4.91 -7.33 2.32
N ARG A 73 4.97 -7.39 3.67
CA ARG A 73 4.36 -8.46 4.47
C ARG A 73 2.92 -8.20 4.86
N VAL A 74 2.39 -6.99 4.65
CA VAL A 74 0.97 -6.73 4.91
C VAL A 74 0.10 -7.51 3.91
N ASP A 75 0.58 -7.71 2.69
CA ASP A 75 -0.08 -8.57 1.69
C ASP A 75 -0.20 -10.04 2.16
N GLU A 76 0.69 -10.53 3.03
CA GLU A 76 0.60 -11.89 3.59
C GLU A 76 -0.47 -12.02 4.70
N LEU A 77 -0.83 -10.93 5.37
CA LEU A 77 -1.86 -10.92 6.42
C LEU A 77 -3.30 -10.88 5.87
N ASP A 78 -3.46 -10.54 4.58
CA ASP A 78 -4.73 -10.58 3.84
C ASP A 78 -5.00 -11.94 3.16
N ALA A 79 -4.20 -12.98 3.47
CA ALA A 79 -4.50 -14.34 3.07
C ALA A 79 -5.92 -14.71 3.58
N PRO A 80 -6.87 -15.07 2.70
CA PRO A 80 -8.25 -15.24 3.11
C PRO A 80 -8.33 -16.39 4.14
N LEU A 81 -9.04 -16.15 5.25
CA LEU A 81 -9.47 -17.12 6.26
C LEU A 81 -10.41 -18.22 5.69
N ASN A 82 -10.26 -18.58 4.42
CA ASN A 82 -11.09 -19.55 3.75
C ASN A 82 -10.26 -20.67 3.12
N SER A 83 -9.44 -21.31 3.94
CA SER A 83 -9.11 -22.73 3.74
C SER A 83 -10.20 -23.59 4.39
N ALA A 84 -11.46 -23.39 3.97
CA ALA A 84 -12.50 -24.37 4.21
C ALA A 84 -12.20 -25.60 3.33
N SER A 85 -11.68 -26.64 4.00
CA SER A 85 -11.81 -28.06 3.66
C SER A 85 -12.47 -28.36 2.31
N ALA A 86 -11.66 -28.51 1.26
CA ALA A 86 -12.08 -29.19 0.05
C ALA A 86 -12.04 -30.71 0.33
N ALA A 87 -13.18 -31.27 0.73
CA ALA A 87 -13.42 -32.70 0.68
C ALA A 87 -13.15 -33.24 -0.75
N PRO A 88 -12.63 -34.46 -0.91
CA PRO A 88 -12.28 -34.99 -2.22
C PRO A 88 -13.56 -35.26 -3.03
N ALA A 89 -13.71 -34.56 -4.16
CA ALA A 89 -14.81 -34.76 -5.09
C ALA A 89 -14.73 -36.18 -5.71
N ALA A 90 -15.78 -36.97 -5.46
CA ALA A 90 -15.95 -38.31 -5.99
C ALA A 90 -15.95 -38.29 -7.54
N ARG A 91 -15.09 -39.14 -8.13
CA ARG A 91 -15.02 -39.42 -9.56
C ARG A 91 -16.37 -39.91 -10.10
N ALA A 92 -17.06 -39.10 -10.89
CA ALA A 92 -18.19 -39.54 -11.70
C ALA A 92 -17.69 -40.36 -12.91
N ARG A 93 -17.97 -41.67 -12.91
CA ARG A 93 -17.80 -42.55 -14.10
C ARG A 93 -18.96 -42.32 -15.06
N LYS A 94 -18.67 -41.88 -16.29
CA LYS A 94 -19.64 -41.92 -17.41
C LYS A 94 -19.78 -43.36 -17.91
N PRO A 95 -21.00 -43.91 -18.08
CA PRO A 95 -21.18 -45.12 -18.88
C PRO A 95 -21.32 -44.75 -20.37
N GLN A 96 -20.47 -45.36 -21.17
CA GLN A 96 -20.40 -45.29 -22.62
C GLN A 96 -21.52 -46.15 -23.23
N ARG A 97 -22.39 -45.56 -24.07
CA ARG A 97 -23.36 -46.32 -24.88
C ARG A 97 -22.64 -46.99 -26.07
N PRO A 98 -22.86 -48.29 -26.35
CA PRO A 98 -22.49 -48.87 -27.63
C PRO A 98 -23.67 -48.74 -28.61
N GLY A 99 -23.36 -48.42 -29.86
CA GLY A 99 -24.34 -48.27 -30.93
C GLY A 99 -24.85 -49.59 -31.49
N ARG A 100 -26.03 -49.52 -32.12
CA ARG A 100 -26.37 -50.23 -33.35
C ARG A 100 -27.52 -49.52 -34.05
#